data_AF-A0AA43CG19-F1
#
_entry.id   AF-A0AA43CG19-F1
#
_cell.length_a   1.000
_cell.length_b   1.000
_cell.length_c   1.000
_cell.angle_alpha   90.00
_cell.angle_beta   90.00
_cell.angle_gamma   90.00
#
_symmetry.space_group_name_H-M   'P 1'
#
loop_
_entity.id
_entity.type
_entity.pdbx_description
1 polymer ?
#
loop_
_entity_poly.entity_id
_entity_poly.type
_entity_poly.pdbx_seq_one_letter_code
_entity_poly.pdbx_strand_id
1 'polypeptide(L)'
;MPAKEKVKLTPEEKIIVYWETIRHISELHRNAEIKAALIMSFYGLVLGVVFEMTLNMESNFQPNSLLIVIVLIYFFFVGRSIYYAFRCFMPQIETSFDKNMFFFLDAITHYGDIRSYSKKFHGLLENDKDLYDQLGQQIFVHSLIASNKLSNVNKSVRNLAYSFILMMLAVLTILTMVFVL
;
A
#
# COMPACT_ATOMS: atom_id res chain seq x y z
N MET A 1 0.04 38.49 -26.31
CA MET A 1 0.13 37.03 -26.06
C MET A 1 -1.07 36.38 -26.73
N PRO A 2 -0.91 35.53 -27.76
CA PRO A 2 -2.06 34.83 -28.34
C PRO A 2 -2.63 33.86 -27.30
N ALA A 3 -3.95 33.88 -27.12
CA ALA A 3 -4.65 32.95 -26.26
C ALA A 3 -4.36 31.52 -26.73
N LYS A 4 -3.83 30.66 -25.84
CA LYS A 4 -3.67 29.24 -26.14
C LYS A 4 -5.04 28.68 -26.53
N GLU A 5 -5.18 28.30 -27.79
CA GLU A 5 -6.35 27.61 -28.31
C GLU A 5 -6.59 26.37 -27.43
N LYS A 6 -7.75 26.31 -26.78
CA LYS A 6 -8.11 25.18 -25.93
C LYS A 6 -8.34 23.98 -26.85
N VAL A 7 -7.35 23.09 -26.93
CA VAL A 7 -7.47 21.81 -27.62
C VAL A 7 -8.71 21.10 -27.07
N LYS A 8 -9.74 20.93 -27.91
CA LYS A 8 -10.95 20.20 -27.56
C LYS A 8 -10.72 18.72 -27.87
N LEU A 9 -10.64 17.91 -26.83
CA LEU A 9 -10.52 16.46 -26.96
C LEU A 9 -11.80 15.86 -27.56
N THR A 10 -11.65 14.86 -28.43
CA THR A 10 -12.75 14.03 -28.93
C THR A 10 -13.32 13.15 -27.80
N PRO A 11 -14.55 12.63 -27.93
CA PRO A 11 -15.11 11.71 -26.94
C PRO A 11 -14.23 10.47 -26.70
N GLU A 12 -13.63 9.91 -27.74
CA GLU A 12 -12.73 8.76 -27.65
C GLU A 12 -11.46 9.12 -26.87
N GLU A 13 -10.84 10.26 -27.17
CA GLU A 13 -9.65 10.74 -26.46
C GLU A 13 -9.92 10.97 -24.97
N LYS A 14 -11.11 11.49 -24.63
CA LYS A 14 -11.51 11.65 -23.22
C LYS A 14 -11.58 10.30 -22.51
N ILE A 15 -12.23 9.31 -23.10
CA ILE A 15 -12.34 7.96 -22.52
C ILE A 15 -10.95 7.34 -22.32
N ILE A 16 -10.04 7.51 -23.28
CA ILE A 16 -8.65 7.07 -23.15
C ILE A 16 -7.98 7.71 -21.92
N VAL A 17 -8.14 9.02 -21.71
CA VAL A 17 -7.58 9.72 -20.54
C VAL A 17 -8.15 9.16 -19.23
N TYR A 18 -9.47 8.91 -19.15
CA TYR A 18 -10.08 8.31 -17.96
C TYR A 18 -9.50 6.92 -17.68
N TRP A 19 -9.46 6.06 -18.70
CA TRP A 19 -8.99 4.69 -18.57
C TRP A 19 -7.51 4.63 -18.16
N GLU A 20 -6.66 5.43 -18.81
CA GLU A 20 -5.23 5.47 -18.51
C GLU A 20 -4.98 6.01 -17.10
N THR A 21 -5.79 6.97 -16.64
CA THR A 21 -5.71 7.48 -15.27
C THR A 21 -6.08 6.39 -14.26
N ILE A 22 -7.19 5.66 -14.47
CA ILE A 22 -7.60 4.55 -13.61
C ILE A 22 -6.54 3.45 -13.59
N ARG A 23 -5.96 3.12 -14.75
CA ARG A 23 -4.88 2.15 -14.89
C ARG A 23 -3.66 2.58 -14.07
N HIS A 24 -3.20 3.81 -14.25
CA HIS A 24 -2.05 4.35 -13.52
C HIS A 24 -2.25 4.27 -11.99
N ILE A 25 -3.44 4.65 -11.50
CA ILE A 25 -3.77 4.58 -10.07
C ILE A 25 -3.80 3.13 -9.57
N SER A 26 -4.34 2.21 -10.37
CA SER A 26 -4.38 0.78 -10.05
C SER A 26 -2.97 0.18 -9.99
N GLU A 27 -2.05 0.65 -10.84
CA GLU A 27 -0.64 0.28 -10.77
C GLU A 27 0.04 0.83 -9.51
N LEU A 28 -0.24 2.08 -9.10
CA LEU A 28 0.26 2.65 -7.85
C LEU A 28 -0.20 1.84 -6.63
N HIS A 29 -1.48 1.46 -6.60
CA HIS A 29 -2.05 0.59 -5.59
C HIS A 29 -1.30 -0.75 -5.50
N ARG A 30 -1.15 -1.44 -6.64
CA ARG A 30 -0.45 -2.74 -6.71
C ARG A 30 1.00 -2.61 -6.26
N ASN A 31 1.69 -1.55 -6.68
CA ASN A 31 3.08 -1.30 -6.30
C ASN A 31 3.23 -1.08 -4.78
N ALA A 32 2.25 -0.45 -4.13
CA ALA A 32 2.25 -0.28 -2.68
C ALA A 32 2.09 -1.63 -1.94
N GLU A 33 1.22 -2.52 -2.43
CA GLU A 33 1.05 -3.86 -1.87
C GLU A 33 2.28 -4.75 -2.05
N ILE A 34 2.88 -4.73 -3.25
CA ILE A 34 4.13 -5.47 -3.53
C ILE A 34 5.24 -5.01 -2.58
N LYS A 35 5.41 -3.70 -2.39
CA LYS A 35 6.40 -3.16 -1.44
C LYS A 35 6.11 -3.62 0.00
N ALA A 36 4.85 -3.59 0.44
CA ALA A 36 4.48 -4.08 1.76
C ALA A 36 4.76 -5.58 1.92
N ALA A 37 4.47 -6.39 0.90
CA ALA A 37 4.74 -7.82 0.90
C ALA A 37 6.25 -8.11 1.02
N LEU A 38 7.08 -7.40 0.24
CA LEU A 38 8.53 -7.52 0.31
C LEU A 38 9.08 -7.20 1.72
N ILE A 39 8.54 -6.16 2.38
CA ILE A 39 8.94 -5.80 3.74
C ILE A 39 8.58 -6.93 4.73
N MET A 40 7.37 -7.49 4.63
CA MET A 40 6.97 -8.61 5.50
C MET A 40 7.84 -9.85 5.28
N SER A 41 8.13 -10.19 4.02
CA SER A 41 9.03 -11.29 3.67
C SER A 41 10.44 -11.07 4.21
N PHE A 42 10.96 -9.83 4.12
CA PHE A 42 12.26 -9.48 4.69
C PHE A 42 12.29 -9.72 6.20
N TYR A 43 11.28 -9.28 6.96
CA TYR A 43 11.23 -9.56 8.39
C TYR A 43 11.02 -11.03 8.72
N GLY A 44 10.27 -11.77 7.90
CA GLY A 44 10.14 -13.22 8.04
C GLY A 44 11.49 -13.92 7.92
N LEU A 45 12.32 -13.51 6.96
CA LEU A 45 13.67 -14.02 6.79
C LEU A 45 14.57 -13.66 7.98
N VAL A 46 14.57 -12.39 8.41
CA VAL A 46 15.37 -11.94 9.55
C VAL A 46 14.97 -12.69 10.82
N LEU A 47 13.67 -12.88 11.08
CA LEU A 47 13.18 -13.66 12.21
C LEU A 47 13.68 -15.11 12.17
N GLY A 48 13.66 -15.74 11.00
CA GLY A 48 14.19 -17.10 10.81
C GLY A 48 15.66 -17.21 11.19
N VAL A 49 16.50 -16.28 10.70
CA VAL A 49 17.92 -16.22 11.03
C VAL A 49 18.14 -15.99 12.54
N VAL A 50 17.39 -15.06 13.14
CA VAL A 50 17.48 -14.77 14.59
C VAL A 50 17.08 -15.99 15.43
N PHE A 51 16.05 -16.73 15.02
CA PHE A 51 15.61 -17.94 15.71
C PHE A 51 16.68 -19.02 15.68
N GLU A 52 17.28 -19.27 14.51
CA GLU A 52 18.39 -20.22 14.35
C GLU A 52 19.61 -19.81 15.19
N MET A 53 19.99 -18.53 15.19
CA MET A 53 21.10 -18.03 16.02
C MET A 53 20.82 -18.21 17.51
N THR A 54 19.58 -17.99 17.96
CA THR A 54 19.18 -18.13 19.37
C THR A 54 19.27 -19.58 19.83
N LEU A 55 18.87 -20.54 18.99
CA LEU A 55 18.96 -21.97 19.31
C LEU A 55 20.41 -22.46 19.44
N ASN A 56 21.33 -21.85 18.69
CA ASN A 56 22.75 -22.21 18.67
C ASN A 56 23.61 -21.38 19.65
N MET A 57 22.99 -20.49 20.45
CA MET A 57 23.70 -19.61 21.36
C MET A 57 24.06 -20.34 22.66
N GLU A 58 25.33 -20.27 23.09
CA GLU A 58 25.74 -20.83 24.39
C GLU A 58 25.07 -20.09 25.55
N SER A 59 24.66 -20.84 26.58
CA SER A 59 23.84 -20.36 27.71
C SER A 59 24.52 -19.31 28.61
N ASN A 60 25.80 -19.00 28.39
CA ASN A 60 26.57 -18.05 29.19
C ASN A 60 26.57 -16.61 28.64
N PHE A 61 25.84 -16.33 27.56
CA PHE A 61 25.77 -14.97 27.03
C PHE A 61 25.07 -14.01 27.99
N GLN A 62 25.80 -13.03 28.51
CA GLN A 62 25.26 -11.99 29.38
C GLN A 62 25.14 -10.66 28.61
N PRO A 63 23.93 -10.30 28.14
CA PRO A 63 23.74 -9.05 27.42
C PRO A 63 23.91 -7.85 28.36
N ASN A 64 24.72 -6.87 27.95
CA ASN A 64 24.80 -5.59 28.65
C ASN A 64 23.46 -4.82 28.51
N SER A 65 23.15 -4.01 29.51
CA SER A 65 22.04 -3.04 29.53
C SER A 65 21.88 -2.24 28.23
N LEU A 66 22.97 -1.78 27.62
CA LEU A 66 22.95 -1.05 26.35
C LEU A 66 22.36 -1.90 25.21
N LEU A 67 22.77 -3.16 25.08
CA LEU A 67 22.30 -4.07 24.04
C LEU A 67 20.80 -4.34 24.22
N ILE A 68 20.35 -4.53 25.45
CA ILE A 68 18.93 -4.74 25.78
C ILE A 68 18.10 -3.54 25.31
N VAL A 69 18.55 -2.31 25.59
CA VAL A 69 17.85 -1.09 25.16
C VAL A 69 17.77 -1.00 23.63
N ILE A 70 18.87 -1.25 22.92
CA ILE A 70 18.90 -1.22 21.44
C ILE A 70 17.92 -2.24 20.86
N VAL A 71 17.90 -3.46 21.40
CA VAL A 71 17.00 -4.54 20.95
C VAL A 71 15.53 -4.20 21.19
N LEU A 72 15.19 -3.61 22.34
CA LEU A 72 13.81 -3.17 22.63
C LEU A 72 13.34 -2.12 21.64
N ILE A 73 14.17 -1.12 21.34
CA ILE A 73 13.87 -0.08 20.35
C ILE A 73 13.76 -0.70 18.95
N TYR A 74 14.63 -1.65 18.61
CA TYR A 74 14.56 -2.40 17.34
C TYR A 74 13.19 -3.07 17.16
N PHE A 75 12.74 -3.86 18.14
CA PHE A 75 11.44 -4.54 18.06
C PHE A 75 10.26 -3.58 17.98
N PHE A 76 10.36 -2.41 18.61
CA PHE A 76 9.35 -1.35 18.45
C PHE A 76 9.24 -0.86 17.00
N PHE A 77 10.37 -0.60 16.32
CA PHE A 77 10.35 -0.18 14.92
C PHE A 77 9.91 -1.31 13.97
N VAL A 78 10.32 -2.56 14.22
CA VAL A 78 9.85 -3.74 13.47
C VAL A 78 8.33 -3.87 13.60
N GLY A 79 7.80 -3.86 14.82
CA GLY A 79 6.36 -3.98 15.07
C GLY A 79 5.56 -2.87 14.37
N ARG A 80 6.03 -1.62 14.41
CA ARG A 80 5.41 -0.51 13.68
C ARG A 80 5.49 -0.68 12.17
N SER A 81 6.62 -1.15 11.65
CA SER A 81 6.80 -1.40 10.22
C SER A 81 5.82 -2.46 9.72
N ILE A 82 5.73 -3.59 10.43
CA ILE A 82 4.79 -4.68 10.15
C ILE A 82 3.34 -4.20 10.23
N TYR A 83 2.97 -3.45 11.28
CA TYR A 83 1.63 -2.87 11.42
C TYR A 83 1.21 -2.06 10.19
N TYR A 84 2.08 -1.14 9.73
CA TYR A 84 1.79 -0.33 8.55
C TYR A 84 1.80 -1.15 7.24
N ALA A 85 2.61 -2.20 7.13
CA ALA A 85 2.57 -3.11 5.99
C ALA A 85 1.24 -3.86 5.92
N PHE A 86 0.75 -4.39 7.04
CA PHE A 86 -0.57 -5.04 7.12
C PHE A 86 -1.71 -4.11 6.73
N ARG A 87 -1.66 -2.84 7.16
CA ARG A 87 -2.66 -1.83 6.76
C ARG A 87 -2.69 -1.53 5.26
N CYS A 88 -1.67 -1.93 4.50
CA CYS A 88 -1.68 -1.83 3.04
C CYS A 88 -2.60 -2.89 2.39
N PHE A 89 -2.72 -4.07 3.02
CA PHE A 89 -3.55 -5.18 2.54
C PHE A 89 -4.99 -5.09 2.99
N MET A 90 -5.28 -4.41 4.11
CA MET A 90 -6.65 -4.29 4.58
C MET A 90 -7.52 -3.55 3.56
N PRO A 91 -8.66 -4.13 3.16
CA PRO A 91 -9.57 -3.49 2.23
C PRO A 91 -10.10 -2.20 2.86
N GLN A 92 -10.01 -1.11 2.11
CA GLN A 92 -10.61 0.16 2.50
C GLN A 92 -11.99 0.22 1.85
N ILE A 93 -13.02 -0.07 2.64
CA ILE A 93 -14.41 0.00 2.20
C ILE A 93 -14.94 1.34 2.67
N GLU A 94 -15.17 2.24 1.73
CA GLU A 94 -15.71 3.56 2.00
C GLU A 94 -17.12 3.58 1.42
N THR A 95 -18.12 3.54 2.31
CA THR A 95 -19.52 3.23 1.97
C THR A 95 -20.37 4.48 1.73
N SER A 96 -19.77 5.67 1.70
CA SER A 96 -20.49 6.95 1.63
C SER A 96 -20.55 7.56 0.23
N PHE A 97 -20.16 6.82 -0.80
CA PHE A 97 -20.16 7.31 -2.18
C PHE A 97 -21.49 7.06 -2.89
N ASP A 98 -21.77 7.89 -3.88
CA ASP A 98 -22.89 7.68 -4.78
C ASP A 98 -22.73 6.37 -5.54
N LYS A 99 -23.87 5.72 -5.79
CA LYS A 99 -23.91 4.44 -6.49
C LYS A 99 -23.35 4.59 -7.89
N ASN A 100 -22.41 3.74 -8.24
CA ASN A 100 -21.67 3.85 -9.49
C ASN A 100 -21.62 2.50 -10.22
N MET A 101 -21.94 2.47 -11.52
CA MET A 101 -21.95 1.22 -12.30
C MET A 101 -20.56 0.61 -12.45
N PHE A 102 -19.49 1.40 -12.30
CA PHE A 102 -18.10 0.92 -12.34
C PHE A 102 -17.58 0.40 -11.00
N PHE A 103 -18.32 0.58 -9.89
CA PHE A 103 -17.97 -0.03 -8.62
C PHE A 103 -18.48 -1.46 -8.54
N PHE A 104 -17.57 -2.41 -8.28
CA PHE A 104 -17.88 -3.84 -8.32
C PHE A 104 -19.03 -4.23 -7.37
N LEU A 105 -19.07 -3.64 -6.18
CA LEU A 105 -20.10 -3.94 -5.18
C LEU A 105 -21.45 -3.38 -5.62
N ASP A 106 -21.46 -2.15 -6.13
CA ASP A 106 -22.67 -1.49 -6.59
C ASP A 106 -23.25 -2.16 -7.84
N ALA A 107 -22.39 -2.56 -8.78
CA ALA A 107 -22.77 -3.31 -9.98
C ALA A 107 -23.62 -4.54 -9.66
N ILE A 108 -23.30 -5.23 -8.56
CA ILE A 108 -23.98 -6.46 -8.12
C ILE A 108 -25.16 -6.17 -7.19
N THR A 109 -25.10 -5.13 -6.36
CA THR A 109 -26.08 -4.89 -5.28
C THR A 109 -27.16 -3.85 -5.62
N HIS A 110 -26.91 -2.96 -6.58
CA HIS A 110 -27.75 -1.78 -6.81
C HIS A 110 -28.36 -1.67 -8.21
N TYR A 111 -27.89 -2.46 -9.18
CA TYR A 111 -28.33 -2.33 -10.58
C TYR A 111 -29.25 -3.43 -11.11
N GLY A 112 -29.60 -4.42 -10.28
CA GLY A 112 -30.57 -5.48 -10.59
C GLY A 112 -29.90 -6.76 -11.08
N ASP A 113 -30.61 -7.53 -11.93
CA ASP A 113 -30.06 -8.74 -12.54
C ASP A 113 -29.15 -8.41 -13.75
N ILE A 114 -28.54 -9.45 -14.33
CA ILE A 114 -27.61 -9.30 -15.46
C ILE A 114 -28.22 -8.55 -16.66
N ARG A 115 -29.51 -8.76 -16.94
CA ARG A 115 -30.20 -8.09 -18.06
C ARG A 115 -30.46 -6.62 -17.75
N SER A 116 -30.91 -6.34 -16.53
CA SER A 116 -31.17 -4.98 -16.04
C SER A 116 -29.90 -4.16 -16.00
N TYR A 117 -28.80 -4.73 -15.49
CA TYR A 117 -27.48 -4.10 -15.51
C TYR A 117 -27.04 -3.78 -16.93
N SER A 118 -27.07 -4.76 -17.85
CA SER A 118 -26.65 -4.58 -19.23
C SER A 118 -27.42 -3.45 -19.94
N LYS A 119 -28.75 -3.39 -19.75
CA LYS A 119 -29.59 -2.32 -20.30
C LYS A 119 -29.24 -0.94 -19.73
N LYS A 120 -29.07 -0.84 -18.40
CA LYS A 120 -28.70 0.42 -17.74
C LYS A 120 -27.29 0.88 -18.14
N PHE A 121 -26.35 -0.06 -18.24
CA PHE A 121 -24.99 0.21 -18.68
C PHE A 121 -24.95 0.71 -20.12
N HIS A 122 -25.73 0.11 -21.02
CA HIS A 122 -25.86 0.63 -22.39
C HIS A 122 -26.41 2.07 -22.40
N GLY A 123 -27.45 2.35 -21.63
CA GLY A 123 -27.98 3.71 -21.49
C GLY A 123 -26.98 4.71 -20.88
N LEU A 124 -26.09 4.26 -19.98
CA LEU A 124 -25.00 5.09 -19.47
C LEU A 124 -24.01 5.47 -20.59
N LEU A 125 -23.69 4.54 -21.49
CA LEU A 125 -22.78 4.79 -22.62
C LEU A 125 -23.35 5.79 -23.64
N GLU A 126 -24.68 5.93 -23.73
CA GLU A 126 -25.35 6.91 -24.58
C GLU A 126 -25.43 8.31 -23.96
N ASN A 127 -25.11 8.46 -22.67
CA ASN A 127 -25.13 9.72 -21.94
C ASN A 127 -23.72 10.10 -21.46
N ASP A 128 -22.99 10.84 -22.31
CA ASP A 128 -21.63 11.34 -22.03
C ASP A 128 -21.49 12.00 -20.66
N LYS A 129 -22.49 12.79 -20.24
CA LYS A 129 -22.42 13.53 -18.98
C LYS A 129 -22.37 12.58 -17.78
N ASP A 130 -23.29 11.61 -17.74
CA ASP A 130 -23.39 10.65 -16.64
C ASP A 130 -22.23 9.64 -16.69
N LEU A 131 -21.78 9.28 -17.89
CA LEU A 131 -20.60 8.43 -18.10
C LEU A 131 -19.34 9.06 -17.52
N TYR A 132 -19.05 10.31 -17.90
CA TYR A 132 -17.86 11.02 -17.43
C TYR A 132 -17.92 11.35 -15.94
N ASP A 133 -19.12 11.60 -15.40
CA ASP A 133 -19.32 11.78 -13.97
C ASP A 133 -18.96 10.49 -13.19
N GLN A 134 -19.52 9.35 -13.59
CA GLN A 134 -19.23 8.07 -12.94
C GLN A 134 -17.76 7.64 -13.07
N LEU A 135 -17.12 7.87 -14.22
CA LEU A 135 -15.68 7.62 -14.39
C LEU A 135 -14.84 8.56 -13.50
N GLY A 136 -15.25 9.81 -13.34
CA GLY A 136 -14.60 10.78 -12.45
C GLY A 136 -14.69 10.36 -10.98
N GLN A 137 -15.86 9.92 -10.54
CA GLN A 137 -16.04 9.34 -9.20
C GLN A 137 -15.14 8.12 -9.00
N GLN A 138 -15.01 7.25 -10.01
CA GLN A 138 -14.14 6.09 -9.93
C GLN A 138 -12.67 6.47 -9.76
N ILE A 139 -12.18 7.45 -10.52
CA ILE A 139 -10.83 7.99 -10.37
C ILE A 139 -10.62 8.52 -8.95
N PHE A 140 -11.58 9.28 -8.41
CA PHE A 140 -11.47 9.85 -7.07
C PHE A 140 -11.35 8.75 -6.00
N VAL A 141 -12.25 7.77 -6.02
CA VAL A 141 -12.26 6.67 -5.03
C VAL A 141 -10.99 5.82 -5.15
N HIS A 142 -10.58 5.44 -6.35
CA HIS A 142 -9.33 4.71 -6.55
C HIS A 142 -8.11 5.52 -6.07
N SER A 143 -8.10 6.83 -6.29
CA SER A 143 -7.01 7.72 -5.83
C SER A 143 -6.94 7.79 -4.32
N LEU A 144 -8.09 7.86 -3.63
CA LEU A 144 -8.16 7.89 -2.17
C LEU A 144 -7.62 6.61 -1.55
N ILE A 145 -8.02 5.44 -2.08
CA ILE A 145 -7.50 4.14 -1.67
C ILE A 145 -5.98 4.06 -1.92
N ALA A 146 -5.53 4.43 -3.12
CA ALA A 146 -4.12 4.39 -3.48
C ALA A 146 -3.27 5.32 -2.58
N SER A 147 -3.75 6.53 -2.28
CA SER A 147 -3.09 7.50 -1.39
C SER A 147 -2.91 6.94 0.02
N ASN A 148 -3.95 6.34 0.59
CA ASN A 148 -3.88 5.72 1.91
C ASN A 148 -2.89 4.56 1.95
N LYS A 149 -2.90 3.68 0.94
CA LYS A 149 -1.94 2.57 0.83
C LYS A 149 -0.50 3.07 0.68
N LEU A 150 -0.27 4.05 -0.19
CA LEU A 150 1.04 4.69 -0.37
C LEU A 150 1.55 5.33 0.93
N SER A 151 0.66 6.01 1.66
CA SER A 151 0.99 6.60 2.97
C SER A 151 1.40 5.53 3.99
N ASN A 152 0.66 4.43 4.07
CA ASN A 152 0.98 3.32 4.96
C ASN A 152 2.30 2.62 4.57
N VAL A 153 2.51 2.28 3.30
CA VAL A 153 3.75 1.61 2.88
C VAL A 153 4.97 2.50 3.07
N ASN A 154 4.87 3.82 2.82
CA ASN A 154 5.96 4.75 3.08
C ASN A 154 6.31 4.83 4.57
N LYS A 155 5.31 4.82 5.46
CA LYS A 155 5.54 4.71 6.91
C LYS A 155 6.23 3.38 7.25
N SER A 156 5.81 2.27 6.63
CA SER A 156 6.43 0.96 6.85
C SER A 156 7.90 0.94 6.44
N VAL A 157 8.23 1.44 5.24
CA VAL A 157 9.61 1.56 4.71
C VAL A 157 10.47 2.42 5.62
N ARG A 158 9.95 3.55 6.12
CA ARG A 158 10.71 4.41 7.03
C ARG A 158 11.03 3.70 8.35
N ASN A 159 10.09 2.95 8.91
CA ASN A 159 10.36 2.16 10.12
C ASN A 159 11.33 1.00 9.84
N LEU A 160 11.29 0.40 8.65
CA LEU A 160 12.28 -0.58 8.20
C LEU A 160 13.70 0.00 8.20
N ALA A 161 13.88 1.21 7.65
CA ALA A 161 15.17 1.88 7.66
C ALA A 161 15.68 2.12 9.11
N TYR A 162 14.80 2.57 10.02
CA TYR A 162 15.17 2.74 11.43
C TYR A 162 15.53 1.43 12.12
N SER A 163 14.75 0.36 11.91
CA SER A 163 15.08 -0.96 12.46
C SER A 163 16.39 -1.51 11.89
N PHE A 164 16.68 -1.24 10.60
CA PHE A 164 17.92 -1.70 9.98
C PHE A 164 19.15 -1.02 10.61
N ILE A 165 19.09 0.28 10.88
CA ILE A 165 20.16 1.00 11.58
C ILE A 165 20.37 0.43 12.99
N LEU A 166 19.29 0.20 13.74
CA LEU A 166 19.37 -0.38 15.09
C LEU A 166 19.94 -1.80 15.08
N MET A 167 19.60 -2.60 14.07
CA MET A 167 20.18 -3.92 13.86
C MET A 167 21.69 -3.85 13.66
N MET A 168 22.18 -2.92 12.81
CA MET A 168 23.62 -2.72 12.62
C MET A 168 24.33 -2.28 13.92
N LEU A 169 23.70 -1.41 14.71
CA LEU A 169 24.23 -0.99 16.01
C LEU A 169 24.27 -2.14 17.03
N ALA A 170 23.25 -3.00 17.05
CA ALA A 170 23.22 -4.18 17.91
C ALA A 170 24.36 -5.14 17.55
N VAL A 171 24.55 -5.42 16.26
CA VAL A 171 25.65 -6.27 15.76
C VAL A 171 27.01 -5.68 16.14
N LEU A 172 27.22 -4.38 15.92
CA LEU A 172 28.47 -3.72 16.30
C LEU A 172 28.74 -3.83 17.81
N THR A 173 27.71 -3.65 18.63
CA THR A 173 27.79 -3.77 20.08
C THR A 173 28.19 -5.19 20.49
N ILE A 174 27.58 -6.21 19.89
CA ILE A 174 27.94 -7.62 20.12
C ILE A 174 29.39 -7.88 19.71
N LEU A 175 29.83 -7.41 18.54
CA LEU A 175 31.21 -7.58 18.09
C LEU A 175 32.21 -6.95 19.07
N THR A 176 31.93 -5.73 19.57
CA THR A 176 32.82 -5.12 20.57
C THR A 176 32.86 -5.92 21.87
N MET A 177 31.76 -6.54 22.30
CA MET A 177 31.75 -7.40 23.49
C MET A 177 32.54 -8.69 23.31
N VAL A 178 32.57 -9.24 22.10
CA VAL A 178 33.25 -10.51 21.81
C VAL A 178 34.74 -10.32 21.53
N PHE A 179 35.14 -9.22 20.89
CA PHE A 179 36.52 -9.00 20.44
C PHE A 179 37.36 -8.04 21.31
N VAL A 180 36.74 -7.23 22.17
CA VAL A 180 37.44 -6.30 23.08
C VAL A 180 37.56 -6.86 24.51
N LEU A 181 36.95 -8.01 24.77
CA LEU A 181 37.20 -8.86 25.94
C LEU A 181 38.18 -9.97 25.57
#